data_AF-A0A969YVB8-F1
#
_entry.id   AF-A0A969YVB8-F1
#
_cell.length_a   1.000
_cell.length_b   1.000
_cell.length_c   1.000
_cell.angle_alpha   90.00
_cell.angle_beta   90.00
_cell.angle_gamma   90.00
#
_symmetry.space_group_name_H-M   'P 1'
#
loop_
_entity.id
_entity.type
_entity.pdbx_description
1 polymer ?
#
loop_
_entity_poly.entity_id
_entity_poly.type
_entity_poly.pdbx_seq_one_letter_code
_entity_poly.pdbx_strand_id
1 'polypeptide(L)'
;METLLGMHWHHLPAHEVADLLETDTAKGLDLFTIQGRQEHFGPNVLTPKKTRGPIVRFLLQFYQPLVIILIGAGIITGLVAEWSDAGVILAVVLVNAVIGFIQ
;
A
#
# COMPACT_ATOMS: atom_id res chain seq x y z
N MET A 1 -3.85 4.71 -26.07
CA MET A 1 -3.38 3.55 -25.28
C MET A 1 -4.37 2.39 -25.31
N GLU A 2 -5.68 2.66 -25.41
CA GLU A 2 -6.70 1.61 -25.63
C GLU A 2 -6.41 0.76 -26.88
N THR A 3 -5.91 1.39 -27.96
CA THR A 3 -5.45 0.70 -29.18
C THR A 3 -4.26 -0.23 -28.95
N LEU A 4 -3.30 0.13 -28.10
CA LEU A 4 -2.15 -0.71 -27.74
C LEU A 4 -2.57 -1.88 -26.84
N LEU A 5 -3.48 -1.64 -25.89
CA LEU A 5 -3.96 -2.65 -24.94
C LEU A 5 -4.88 -3.69 -25.58
N GLY A 6 -5.56 -3.32 -26.68
CA GLY A 6 -6.40 -4.23 -27.46
C GLY A 6 -5.64 -5.11 -28.47
N MET A 7 -4.33 -4.90 -28.65
CA MET A 7 -3.50 -5.66 -29.59
C MET A 7 -2.46 -6.52 -28.84
N HIS A 8 -2.09 -7.67 -29.42
CA HIS A 8 -0.93 -8.46 -28.98
C HIS A 8 0.37 -7.77 -29.40
N TRP A 9 0.67 -6.60 -28.82
CA TRP A 9 1.81 -5.75 -29.16
C TRP A 9 3.16 -6.50 -29.14
N HIS A 10 3.28 -7.56 -28.33
CA HIS A 10 4.47 -8.42 -28.24
C HIS A 10 4.66 -9.37 -29.44
N HIS A 11 3.66 -9.50 -30.31
CA HIS A 11 3.73 -10.28 -31.55
C HIS A 11 3.94 -9.41 -32.80
N LEU A 12 3.90 -8.08 -32.67
CA LEU A 12 4.10 -7.18 -33.80
C LEU A 12 5.57 -7.12 -34.19
N PRO A 13 5.89 -7.04 -35.50
CA PRO A 13 7.25 -6.81 -35.94
C PRO A 13 7.71 -5.40 -35.56
N ALA A 14 9.02 -5.23 -35.35
CA ALA A 14 9.59 -4.01 -34.78
C ALA A 14 9.24 -2.72 -35.55
N HIS A 15 9.07 -2.78 -36.87
CA HIS A 15 8.70 -1.63 -37.69
C HIS A 15 7.25 -1.19 -37.43
N GLU A 16 6.31 -2.13 -37.33
CA GLU A 16 4.91 -1.82 -36.98
C GLU A 16 4.80 -1.22 -35.57
N VAL A 17 5.63 -1.70 -34.63
CA VAL A 17 5.69 -1.11 -33.28
C VAL A 17 6.24 0.31 -33.31
N ALA A 18 7.24 0.58 -34.15
CA ALA A 18 7.83 1.91 -34.30
C ALA A 18 6.84 2.91 -34.91
N ASP A 19 6.08 2.48 -35.91
CA ASP A 19 5.01 3.29 -36.52
C ASP A 19 3.88 3.54 -35.51
N LEU A 20 3.46 2.52 -34.78
CA LEU A 20 2.39 2.61 -33.78
C LEU A 20 2.75 3.50 -32.58
N LEU A 21 4.03 3.52 -32.20
CA LEU A 21 4.57 4.40 -31.16
C LEU A 21 5.08 5.74 -31.71
N GLU A 22 4.93 6.00 -33.01
CA GLU A 22 5.38 7.20 -33.72
C GLU A 22 6.83 7.57 -33.34
N THR A 23 7.73 6.58 -33.39
CA THR A 23 9.12 6.73 -32.95
C THR A 23 10.09 6.33 -34.04
N ASP A 24 11.18 7.09 -34.16
CA ASP A 24 12.30 6.71 -35.02
C ASP A 24 13.14 5.64 -34.30
N THR A 25 13.50 4.57 -35.01
CA THR A 25 14.23 3.43 -34.43
C THR A 25 15.72 3.72 -34.21
N ALA A 26 16.29 4.71 -34.89
CA ALA A 26 17.69 5.11 -34.78
C ALA A 26 17.89 6.34 -33.89
N LYS A 27 16.95 7.30 -33.92
CA LYS A 27 17.03 8.60 -33.24
C LYS A 27 16.10 8.72 -32.04
N GLY A 28 15.08 7.87 -31.93
CA GLY A 28 14.08 7.94 -30.87
C GLY A 28 13.06 9.06 -31.07
N LEU A 29 12.46 9.51 -29.97
CA LEU A 29 11.45 10.57 -29.95
C LEU A 29 12.10 11.96 -29.85
N ASP A 30 11.46 12.95 -30.49
CA ASP A 30 11.80 14.35 -30.32
C ASP A 30 11.44 14.87 -28.91
N LEU A 31 12.16 15.90 -28.46
CA LEU A 31 11.96 16.50 -27.14
C LEU A 31 10.53 17.04 -26.94
N PHE A 32 9.91 17.60 -27.97
CA PHE A 32 8.54 18.09 -27.90
C PHE A 32 7.54 16.93 -27.67
N THR A 33 7.74 15.82 -28.40
CA THR A 33 6.92 14.60 -28.23
C THR A 33 7.13 13.99 -26.84
N ILE A 34 8.35 14.02 -26.30
CA ILE A 34 8.63 13.55 -24.95
C ILE A 34 7.88 14.40 -23.91
N GLN A 35 7.93 15.73 -24.02
CA GLN A 35 7.23 16.62 -23.10
C GLN A 35 5.72 16.42 -23.16
N GLY A 36 5.13 16.39 -24.36
CA GLY A 36 3.69 16.14 -24.52
C GLY A 36 3.25 14.77 -23.96
N ARG A 37 4.07 13.73 -24.14
CA ARG A 37 3.82 12.41 -23.54
C ARG A 37 3.93 12.43 -22.02
N GLN A 38 4.88 13.16 -21.44
CA GLN A 38 4.99 13.29 -19.98
C GLN A 38 3.83 14.05 -19.36
N GLU A 39 3.30 15.07 -20.04
CA GLU A 39 2.09 15.79 -19.59
C GLU A 39 0.84 14.90 -19.64
N HIS A 40 0.73 14.06 -20.69
CA HIS A 40 -0.44 13.20 -20.88
C HIS A 40 -0.42 11.92 -20.03
N PHE A 41 0.72 11.23 -19.97
CA PHE A 41 0.87 9.94 -19.26
C PHE A 41 1.44 10.08 -17.85
N GLY A 42 2.02 11.23 -17.52
CA GLY A 42 2.77 11.42 -16.29
C GLY A 42 4.16 10.77 -16.34
N PRO A 43 4.93 10.91 -15.24
CA PRO A 43 6.21 10.25 -15.11
C PRO A 43 6.04 8.73 -15.05
N ASN A 44 6.98 7.99 -15.66
CA ASN A 44 7.07 6.53 -15.53
C ASN A 44 7.61 6.14 -14.15
N VAL A 45 6.87 6.48 -13.10
CA VAL A 45 7.17 6.15 -11.72
C VAL A 45 5.95 5.54 -11.06
N LEU A 46 6.15 4.44 -10.34
CA LEU A 46 5.07 3.83 -9.57
C LEU A 46 4.66 4.79 -8.44
N THR A 47 3.37 5.03 -8.31
CA THR A 47 2.85 5.81 -7.19
C THR A 47 3.20 5.07 -5.89
N PRO A 48 3.92 5.72 -4.95
CA PRO A 48 4.24 5.07 -3.70
C PRO A 48 2.94 4.74 -2.96
N LYS A 49 2.88 3.53 -2.40
CA LYS A 49 1.74 3.15 -1.56
C LYS A 49 1.64 4.14 -0.40
N LYS A 50 0.46 4.72 -0.18
CA LYS A 50 0.19 5.54 1.00
C LYS A 50 0.40 4.67 2.23
N THR A 51 1.51 4.90 2.93
CA THR A 51 1.76 4.25 4.22
C THR A 51 0.94 4.97 5.27
N ARG A 52 0.23 4.22 6.11
CA ARG A 52 -0.40 4.79 7.32
C ARG A 52 0.71 5.28 8.24
N GLY A 53 0.51 6.45 8.86
CA GLY A 53 1.46 7.02 9.82
C GLY A 53 1.62 6.14 11.08
N PRO A 54 2.69 6.34 11.87
CA PRO A 54 3.03 5.49 13.01
C PRO A 54 1.90 5.41 14.05
N ILE A 55 1.27 6.53 14.39
CA ILE A 55 0.14 6.56 15.35
C ILE A 55 -1.03 5.71 14.85
N VAL A 56 -1.38 5.82 13.56
CA VAL A 56 -2.48 5.06 12.97
C VAL A 56 -2.18 3.57 12.97
N ARG A 57 -0.93 3.17 12.70
CA ARG A 57 -0.50 1.76 12.77
C ARG A 57 -0.59 1.20 14.18
N PHE A 58 -0.15 1.96 15.19
CA PHE A 58 -0.28 1.54 16.59
C PHE A 58 -1.74 1.36 17.02
N LEU A 59 -2.61 2.32 16.68
CA LEU A 59 -4.03 2.23 17.00
C LEU A 59 -4.73 1.05 16.31
N LEU A 60 -4.25 0.64 15.12
CA LEU A 60 -4.79 -0.52 14.42
C LEU A 60 -4.52 -1.86 15.13
N GLN A 61 -3.54 -1.96 16.03
CA GLN A 61 -3.37 -3.18 16.81
C GLN A 61 -4.61 -3.44 17.69
N PHE A 62 -5.20 -2.40 18.26
CA PHE A 62 -6.37 -2.56 19.13
C PHE A 62 -7.61 -3.06 18.39
N TYR A 63 -7.61 -3.04 17.06
CA TYR A 63 -8.68 -3.60 16.22
C TYR A 63 -8.50 -5.09 15.90
N GLN A 64 -7.43 -5.73 16.38
CA GLN A 64 -7.24 -7.16 16.16
C GLN A 64 -8.26 -7.96 16.98
N PRO A 65 -8.88 -9.02 16.40
CA PRO A 65 -9.89 -9.81 17.09
C PRO A 65 -9.45 -10.29 18.48
N LEU A 66 -8.21 -10.76 18.59
CA LEU A 66 -7.64 -11.23 19.86
C LEU A 66 -7.49 -10.09 20.89
N VAL A 67 -7.02 -8.92 20.46
CA VAL A 67 -6.85 -7.76 21.35
C VAL A 67 -8.20 -7.26 21.85
N ILE A 68 -9.21 -7.20 20.98
CA ILE A 68 -10.58 -6.83 21.37
C ILE A 68 -11.12 -7.77 22.44
N ILE A 69 -10.93 -9.09 22.27
CA ILE A 69 -11.35 -10.09 23.27
C ILE A 69 -10.65 -9.85 24.61
N LEU A 70 -9.33 -9.61 24.60
CA LEU A 70 -8.57 -9.35 25.83
C LEU A 70 -8.99 -8.04 26.52
N ILE A 71 -9.24 -6.98 25.76
CA ILE A 71 -9.77 -5.72 26.31
C ILE A 71 -11.13 -5.98 26.95
N GLY A 72 -12.02 -6.72 26.29
CA GLY A 72 -13.32 -7.11 26.85
C GLY A 72 -13.18 -7.91 28.14
N ALA A 73 -12.28 -8.90 28.16
CA ALA A 73 -11.99 -9.69 29.36
C ALA A 73 -11.45 -8.81 30.49
N GLY A 74 -10.48 -7.94 30.22
CA GLY A 74 -9.91 -7.02 31.21
C GLY A 74 -10.94 -6.04 31.80
N ILE A 75 -11.87 -5.54 30.96
CA ILE A 75 -12.99 -4.71 31.43
C ILE A 75 -13.89 -5.52 32.38
N ILE A 76 -14.30 -6.73 32.00
CA ILE A 76 -15.17 -7.58 32.84
C ILE A 76 -14.47 -7.90 34.17
N THR A 77 -13.20 -8.31 34.14
CA THR A 77 -12.41 -8.59 35.35
C THR A 77 -12.27 -7.36 36.24
N GLY A 78 -12.05 -6.18 35.66
CA GLY A 78 -12.02 -4.92 36.41
C GLY A 78 -13.36 -4.57 37.05
N LEU A 79 -14.49 -4.86 36.39
CA LEU A 79 -15.83 -4.66 36.95
C LEU A 79 -16.12 -5.61 38.13
N VAL A 80 -15.51 -6.79 38.15
CA VAL A 80 -15.57 -7.75 39.28
C VAL A 80 -14.62 -7.34 40.42
N ALA A 81 -13.92 -6.20 40.29
CA ALA A 81 -12.93 -5.67 41.23
C ALA A 81 -11.68 -6.55 41.41
N GLU A 82 -11.37 -7.40 40.43
CA GLU A 82 -10.13 -8.18 40.35
C GLU A 82 -9.03 -7.34 39.67
N TRP A 83 -8.58 -6.29 40.36
CA TRP A 83 -7.64 -5.31 39.80
C TRP A 83 -6.26 -5.90 39.46
N SER A 84 -5.83 -6.95 40.17
CA SER A 84 -4.58 -7.67 39.86
C SER A 84 -4.65 -8.29 38.47
N ASP A 85 -5.75 -8.98 38.19
CA ASP A 85 -5.91 -9.80 37.00
C ASP A 85 -6.21 -8.92 35.79
N ALA A 86 -7.05 -7.89 35.99
CA ALA A 86 -7.27 -6.83 35.00
C ALA A 86 -5.95 -6.13 34.62
N GLY A 87 -5.08 -5.88 35.60
CA GLY A 87 -3.74 -5.29 35.37
C GLY A 87 -2.84 -6.19 34.52
N VAL A 88 -2.82 -7.50 34.79
CA VAL A 88 -2.05 -8.47 34.00
C VAL A 88 -2.57 -8.53 32.56
N ILE A 89 -3.88 -8.59 32.36
CA ILE A 89 -4.51 -8.61 31.03
C ILE A 89 -4.13 -7.33 30.25
N LEU A 90 -4.23 -6.16 30.89
CA LEU A 90 -3.86 -4.89 30.27
C LEU A 90 -2.38 -4.85 29.87
N ALA A 91 -1.48 -5.36 30.72
CA ALA A 91 -0.05 -5.44 30.43
C ALA A 91 0.23 -6.33 29.21
N VAL A 92 -0.43 -7.49 29.12
CA VAL A 92 -0.32 -8.39 27.96
C VAL A 92 -0.80 -7.71 26.67
N VAL A 93 -1.92 -6.99 26.71
CA VAL A 93 -2.44 -6.22 25.57
C VAL A 93 -1.45 -5.15 25.12
N LEU A 94 -0.87 -4.39 26.06
CA LEU A 94 0.11 -3.36 25.75
C LEU A 94 1.38 -3.94 25.12
N VAL A 95 1.90 -5.04 25.68
CA VAL A 95 3.07 -5.74 25.12
C VAL A 95 2.78 -6.23 23.70
N ASN A 96 1.61 -6.84 23.48
CA ASN A 96 1.20 -7.30 22.15
C ASN A 96 1.09 -6.13 21.16
N ALA A 97 0.56 -4.97 21.58
CA ALA A 97 0.50 -3.77 20.75
C ALA A 97 1.86 -3.18 20.40
N VAL A 98 2.81 -3.21 21.32
CA VAL A 98 4.19 -2.78 21.03
C VAL A 98 4.86 -3.74 20.05
N ILE A 99 4.76 -5.06 20.28
CA ILE A 99 5.35 -6.06 19.39
C ILE A 99 4.75 -5.96 17.98
N GLY A 100 3.43 -5.90 17.87
CA GLY A 100 2.74 -5.80 16.58
C GLY A 100 2.92 -4.44 15.88
N PHE A 101 3.28 -3.38 16.61
CA PHE A 101 3.63 -2.10 15.99
C PHE A 101 5.06 -2.11 15.39
N ILE A 102 5.98 -2.87 16.01
CA ILE A 102 7.37 -2.99 15.55
C ILE A 102 7.49 -3.98 14.37
N GLN A 103 6.67 -5.04 14.34
CA GLN A 103 6.61 -6.06 13.27
C GLN A 103 5.90 -5.55 12.01
#